data_AF-A0A1B6JZT8-F1
#
_entry.id   AF-A0A1B6JZT8-F1
#
_cell.length_a   1.000
_cell.length_b   1.000
_cell.length_c   1.000
_cell.angle_alpha   90.00
_cell.angle_beta   90.00
_cell.angle_gamma   90.00
#
_symmetry.space_group_name_H-M   'P 1'
#
loop_
_entity.id
_entity.type
_entity.pdbx_description
1 polymer ?
#
loop_
_entity_poly.entity_id
_entity_poly.type
_entity_poly.pdbx_seq_one_letter_code
_entity_poly.pdbx_strand_id
1 'polypeptide(L)'
;FNECHVLLWGGFFLMVMGRAVYIPWGSTLPVIAYPAVNGTEMLGCPASQEWCLVTPAMTVSQFLLGFLLTSIGYPIGVTLIQTIFSKILGPRPQGVWMGLMTGSGCLSRVLGPVFVSYVYTRLGPVWTFGFTTAMMLVAMIWLQFVVRRLSAAILQGTGATRQADSNQSDKHTDDNEIPLN
;
A
#
# COMPACT_ATOMS: atom_id res chain seq x y z
N PHE A 1 -11.40 11.92 -11.40
CA PHE A 1 -10.05 11.56 -11.92
C PHE A 1 -8.90 12.15 -11.10
N ASN A 2 -9.09 13.26 -10.36
CA ASN A 2 -8.09 13.74 -9.39
C ASN A 2 -7.90 12.78 -8.20
N GLU A 3 -8.89 11.95 -7.86
CA GLU A 3 -8.82 11.06 -6.69
C GLU A 3 -7.75 9.96 -6.82
N CYS A 4 -7.54 9.41 -8.02
CA CYS A 4 -6.49 8.41 -8.27
C CYS A 4 -5.08 9.01 -8.15
N HIS A 5 -4.91 10.25 -8.61
CA HIS A 5 -3.64 10.97 -8.50
C HIS A 5 -3.34 11.30 -7.03
N VAL A 6 -4.35 11.74 -6.25
CA VAL A 6 -4.23 11.98 -4.80
C VAL A 6 -3.93 10.68 -4.04
N LEU A 7 -4.47 9.52 -4.45
CA LEU A 7 -4.14 8.23 -3.85
C LEU A 7 -2.67 7.85 -4.08
N LEU A 8 -2.20 8.00 -5.33
CA LEU A 8 -0.83 7.67 -5.73
C LEU A 8 0.21 8.59 -5.07
N TRP A 9 0.01 9.91 -5.15
CA TRP A 9 0.96 10.91 -4.64
C TRP A 9 0.78 11.24 -3.15
N GLY A 10 -0.43 11.13 -2.60
CA GLY A 10 -0.73 11.50 -1.22
C GLY A 10 -0.64 10.33 -0.23
N GLY A 11 -1.14 9.15 -0.58
CA GLY A 11 -1.16 7.99 0.31
C GLY A 11 0.04 7.06 0.11
N PHE A 12 0.18 6.52 -1.10
CA PHE A 12 1.17 5.48 -1.39
C PHE A 12 2.60 6.00 -1.44
N PHE A 13 2.82 7.15 -2.08
CA PHE A 13 4.14 7.78 -2.09
C PHE A 13 4.61 8.13 -0.67
N LEU A 14 3.71 8.63 0.18
CA LEU A 14 4.01 8.98 1.56
C LEU A 14 4.34 7.74 2.42
N MET A 15 3.66 6.61 2.16
CA MET A 15 4.02 5.31 2.73
C MET A 15 5.40 4.80 2.29
N VAL A 16 5.71 4.91 0.99
CA VAL A 16 7.00 4.49 0.43
C VAL A 16 8.13 5.36 0.98
N MET A 17 7.93 6.68 1.06
CA MET A 17 8.86 7.61 1.68
C MET A 17 9.05 7.31 3.16
N GLY A 18 7.98 6.97 3.89
CA GLY A 18 8.08 6.50 5.27
C GLY A 18 9.03 5.30 5.41
N ARG A 19 8.90 4.29 4.53
CA ARG A 19 9.77 3.09 4.51
C ARG A 19 11.20 3.35 4.02
N ALA A 20 11.39 4.29 3.09
CA ALA A 20 12.72 4.72 2.68
C ALA A 20 13.47 5.39 3.83
N VAL A 21 12.77 6.17 4.67
CA VAL A 21 13.32 6.78 5.89
C VAL A 21 13.66 5.73 6.96
N TYR A 22 13.02 4.56 6.93
CA TYR A 22 13.37 3.43 7.80
C TYR A 22 14.70 2.75 7.41
N ILE A 23 15.29 3.04 6.25
CA ILE A 23 16.60 2.50 5.87
C ILE A 23 17.66 3.17 6.77
N PRO A 24 18.31 2.42 7.67
CA PRO A 24 19.25 3.02 8.62
C PRO A 24 20.52 3.42 7.88
N TRP A 25 20.73 4.73 7.70
CA TRP A 25 22.01 5.34 7.33
C TRP A 25 22.88 5.68 8.55
N GLY A 26 22.56 5.09 9.70
CA GLY A 26 23.32 5.32 10.95
C GLY A 26 24.66 4.59 10.93
N SER A 27 25.73 5.29 11.31
CA SER A 27 27.10 4.77 11.42
C SER A 27 27.43 4.20 12.81
N THR A 28 26.44 4.05 13.70
CA THR A 28 26.64 3.60 15.09
C THR A 28 26.27 2.13 15.24
N LEU A 29 27.22 1.29 15.65
CA LEU A 29 26.96 -0.11 15.95
C LEU A 29 26.18 -0.25 17.27
N PRO A 30 25.23 -1.19 17.38
CA PRO A 30 24.51 -1.46 18.61
C PRO A 30 25.42 -2.08 19.67
N VAL A 31 25.16 -1.77 20.93
CA VAL A 31 25.89 -2.33 22.08
C VAL A 31 25.49 -3.80 22.24
N ILE A 32 26.47 -4.70 22.20
CA ILE A 32 26.27 -6.14 22.37
C ILE A 32 26.01 -6.42 23.86
N ALA A 33 24.92 -7.10 24.18
CA ALA A 33 24.70 -7.60 25.54
C ALA A 33 25.44 -8.93 25.69
N TYR A 34 26.63 -8.88 26.29
CA TYR A 34 27.26 -10.09 26.81
C TYR A 34 26.46 -10.57 28.03
N PRO A 35 26.31 -11.89 28.26
CA PRO A 35 25.74 -12.38 29.50
C PRO A 35 26.58 -11.85 30.66
N ALA A 36 26.01 -10.93 31.44
CA ALA A 36 26.68 -10.37 32.60
C ALA A 36 26.83 -11.46 33.66
N VAL A 37 28.08 -11.79 34.02
CA VAL A 37 28.40 -12.72 35.12
C VAL A 37 27.78 -12.28 36.46
N ASN A 38 27.38 -11.00 36.59
CA ASN A 38 26.86 -10.38 37.82
C ASN A 38 25.36 -10.00 37.79
N GLY A 39 24.55 -10.61 36.92
CA GLY A 39 23.08 -10.50 37.01
C GLY A 39 22.49 -9.11 36.73
N THR A 40 23.28 -8.17 36.19
CA THR A 40 22.75 -6.93 35.62
C THR A 40 22.30 -7.21 34.19
N GLU A 41 20.99 -7.11 33.93
CA GLU A 41 20.43 -7.23 32.58
C GLU A 41 20.99 -6.10 31.70
N MET A 42 22.07 -6.37 30.96
CA MET A 42 22.56 -5.43 29.96
C MET A 42 21.56 -5.40 28.80
N LEU A 43 21.00 -4.22 28.53
CA LEU A 43 20.15 -4.00 27.37
C LEU A 43 20.98 -4.16 26.10
N GLY A 44 20.63 -5.13 25.26
CA GLY A 44 21.31 -5.39 24.01
C GLY A 44 20.96 -6.75 23.41
N CYS A 45 21.65 -7.07 22.34
CA CYS A 45 21.38 -8.25 21.54
C CYS A 45 21.99 -9.52 22.15
N PRO A 46 21.27 -10.65 22.21
CA PRO A 46 21.83 -11.91 22.66
C PRO A 46 22.91 -12.40 21.68
N ALA A 47 24.00 -12.94 22.21
CA ALA A 47 25.13 -13.46 21.42
C ALA A 47 24.77 -14.63 20.48
N SER A 48 23.54 -15.16 20.53
CA SER A 48 23.04 -16.20 19.64
C SER A 48 22.62 -15.70 18.24
N GLN A 49 22.54 -14.38 18.01
CA GLN A 49 22.11 -13.79 16.74
C GLN A 49 23.31 -13.15 16.03
N GLU A 50 23.89 -13.84 15.04
CA GLU A 50 25.12 -13.42 14.34
C GLU A 50 24.98 -12.09 13.57
N TRP A 51 23.78 -11.76 13.09
CA TRP A 51 23.51 -10.50 12.38
C TRP A 51 23.71 -9.26 13.23
N CYS A 52 23.78 -9.41 14.56
CA CYS A 52 23.92 -8.29 15.48
C CYS A 52 25.31 -7.63 15.46
N LEU A 53 26.32 -8.36 14.99
CA LEU A 53 27.69 -7.87 14.88
C LEU A 53 27.89 -6.93 13.69
N VAL A 54 27.01 -7.02 12.68
CA VAL A 54 27.16 -6.33 11.39
C VAL A 54 26.06 -5.30 11.13
N THR A 55 25.00 -5.28 11.93
CA THR A 55 23.85 -4.39 11.72
C THR A 55 24.06 -3.06 12.44
N PRO A 56 23.93 -1.90 11.78
CA PRO A 56 23.91 -0.60 12.43
C PRO A 56 22.65 -0.36 13.26
N ALA A 57 22.80 0.31 14.40
CA ALA A 57 21.69 0.67 15.27
C ALA A 57 20.75 1.68 14.58
N MET A 58 19.45 1.42 14.64
CA MET A 58 18.45 2.34 14.13
C MET A 58 18.30 3.54 15.06
N THR A 59 18.41 4.75 14.52
CA THR A 59 18.21 5.97 15.33
C THR A 59 16.73 6.16 15.66
N VAL A 60 16.46 6.62 16.89
CA VAL A 60 15.09 6.84 17.39
C VAL A 60 14.34 7.90 16.56
N SER A 61 15.06 8.91 16.05
CA SER A 61 14.49 9.98 15.21
C SER A 61 14.01 9.48 13.86
N GLN A 62 14.77 8.59 13.20
CA GLN A 62 14.35 7.96 11.93
C GLN A 62 13.11 7.09 12.13
N PHE A 63 13.09 6.32 13.22
CA PHE A 63 11.92 5.49 13.58
C PHE A 63 10.66 6.34 13.79
N LEU A 64 10.76 7.42 14.57
CA LEU A 64 9.63 8.33 14.83
C LEU A 64 9.11 8.98 13.55
N LEU A 65 10.01 9.48 12.70
CA LEU A 65 9.63 10.13 11.45
C LEU A 65 8.90 9.14 10.52
N GLY A 66 9.48 7.95 10.31
CA GLY A 66 8.84 6.90 9.52
C GLY A 66 7.50 6.44 10.08
N PHE A 67 7.37 6.38 11.42
CA PHE A 67 6.15 5.98 12.10
C PHE A 67 5.02 6.98 11.88
N LEU A 68 5.31 8.28 11.99
CA LEU A 68 4.35 9.35 11.74
C LEU A 68 3.87 9.35 10.28
N LEU A 69 4.81 9.25 9.33
CA LEU A 69 4.48 9.18 7.91
C LEU A 69 3.60 7.96 7.59
N THR A 70 3.94 6.79 8.14
CA THR A 70 3.17 5.56 7.94
C THR A 70 1.78 5.66 8.57
N SER A 71 1.68 6.24 9.77
CA SER A 71 0.41 6.39 10.49
C SER A 71 -0.57 7.32 9.78
N ILE A 72 -0.08 8.33 9.06
CA ILE A 72 -0.92 9.22 8.25
C ILE A 72 -1.22 8.60 6.88
N GLY A 73 -0.23 7.98 6.23
CA GLY A 73 -0.37 7.39 4.90
C GLY A 73 -1.32 6.18 4.86
N TYR A 74 -1.30 5.33 5.90
CA TYR A 74 -2.13 4.12 5.98
C TYR A 74 -3.64 4.39 5.90
N PRO A 75 -4.25 5.23 6.78
CA PRO A 75 -5.69 5.50 6.72
C PRO A 75 -6.09 6.20 5.41
N ILE A 76 -5.25 7.11 4.89
CA ILE A 76 -5.48 7.76 3.60
C ILE A 76 -5.50 6.73 2.47
N GLY A 77 -4.53 5.82 2.44
CA GLY A 77 -4.46 4.75 1.43
C GLY A 77 -5.67 3.82 1.49
N VAL A 78 -6.02 3.32 2.68
CA VAL A 78 -7.13 2.37 2.85
C VAL A 78 -8.47 3.01 2.47
N THR A 79 -8.74 4.24 2.92
CA THR A 79 -10.00 4.94 2.59
C THR A 79 -10.12 5.23 1.09
N LEU A 80 -9.05 5.69 0.45
CA LEU A 80 -9.06 5.97 -0.98
C LEU A 80 -9.18 4.69 -1.84
N ILE A 81 -8.57 3.58 -1.43
CA ILE A 81 -8.75 2.28 -2.12
C ILE A 81 -10.20 1.83 -2.03
N GLN A 82 -10.81 1.89 -0.84
CA GLN A 82 -12.20 1.48 -0.63
C GLN A 82 -13.19 2.34 -1.43
N THR A 83 -12.97 3.66 -1.48
CA THR A 83 -13.82 4.58 -2.25
C THR A 83 -13.72 4.33 -3.75
N ILE A 84 -12.51 4.13 -4.29
CA ILE A 84 -12.31 3.79 -5.71
C ILE A 84 -12.99 2.46 -6.04
N PHE A 85 -12.77 1.44 -5.21
CA PHE A 85 -13.36 0.12 -5.42
C PHE A 85 -14.89 0.17 -5.45
N SER A 86 -15.49 0.92 -4.52
CA SER A 86 -16.94 1.12 -4.48
C SER A 86 -17.48 1.83 -5.72
N LYS A 87 -16.75 2.82 -6.26
CA LYS A 87 -17.11 3.49 -7.51
C LYS A 87 -16.98 2.56 -8.74
N ILE A 88 -16.03 1.63 -8.75
CA ILE A 88 -15.84 0.67 -9.85
C ILE A 88 -16.97 -0.36 -9.91
N LEU A 89 -17.42 -0.88 -8.76
CA LEU A 89 -18.42 -1.94 -8.74
C LEU A 89 -19.84 -1.48 -9.12
N GLY A 90 -20.18 -0.21 -8.90
CA GLY A 90 -21.53 0.29 -9.19
C GLY A 90 -22.62 -0.49 -8.43
N PRO A 91 -23.86 -0.61 -8.96
CA PRO A 91 -25.00 -1.25 -8.28
C PRO A 91 -24.97 -2.80 -8.22
N ARG A 92 -23.83 -3.44 -8.53
CA ARG A 92 -23.62 -4.90 -8.44
C ARG A 92 -23.48 -5.35 -6.98
N PRO A 93 -23.57 -6.65 -6.63
CA PRO A 93 -23.53 -7.13 -5.24
C PRO A 93 -22.21 -6.77 -4.52
N GLN A 94 -22.18 -5.60 -3.88
CA GLN A 94 -21.01 -4.93 -3.34
C GLN A 94 -20.47 -5.61 -2.07
N GLY A 95 -21.35 -6.31 -1.34
CA GLY A 95 -21.02 -6.95 -0.06
C GLY A 95 -19.97 -8.06 -0.17
N VAL A 96 -20.06 -8.94 -1.18
CA VAL A 96 -19.11 -10.07 -1.33
C VAL A 96 -17.71 -9.57 -1.66
N TRP A 97 -17.61 -8.61 -2.57
CA TRP A 97 -16.32 -8.06 -3.02
C TRP A 97 -15.65 -7.18 -1.98
N MET A 98 -16.43 -6.35 -1.27
CA MET A 98 -15.92 -5.56 -0.15
C MET A 98 -15.55 -6.44 1.05
N GLY A 99 -16.29 -7.54 1.26
CA GLY A 99 -15.95 -8.58 2.23
C GLY A 99 -14.64 -9.29 1.90
N LEU A 100 -14.44 -9.71 0.65
CA LEU A 100 -13.18 -10.34 0.20
C LEU A 100 -11.98 -9.40 0.36
N MET A 101 -12.13 -8.13 -0.04
CA MET A 101 -11.10 -7.11 0.16
C MET A 101 -10.75 -6.96 1.65
N THR A 102 -11.75 -6.84 2.51
CA THR A 102 -11.54 -6.69 3.96
C THR A 102 -10.92 -7.93 4.58
N GLY A 103 -11.40 -9.12 4.20
CA GLY A 103 -10.86 -10.41 4.63
C GLY A 103 -9.39 -10.57 4.26
N SER A 104 -9.00 -10.20 3.03
CA SER A 104 -7.59 -10.20 2.61
C SER A 104 -6.72 -9.25 3.46
N GLY A 105 -7.26 -8.09 3.82
CA GLY A 105 -6.59 -7.13 4.71
C GLY A 105 -6.36 -7.70 6.11
N CYS A 106 -7.36 -8.39 6.67
CA CYS A 106 -7.23 -9.05 7.97
C CYS A 106 -6.22 -10.21 7.92
N LEU A 107 -6.25 -11.03 6.86
CA LEU A 107 -5.28 -12.12 6.68
C LEU A 107 -3.85 -11.58 6.62
N SER A 108 -3.63 -10.48 5.89
CA SER A 108 -2.32 -9.81 5.83
C SER A 108 -1.84 -9.32 7.20
N ARG A 109 -2.73 -8.80 8.06
CA ARG A 109 -2.37 -8.36 9.42
C ARG A 109 -1.96 -9.51 10.34
N VAL A 110 -2.48 -10.71 10.11
CA VAL A 110 -2.09 -11.92 10.87
C VAL A 110 -0.77 -12.48 10.34
N LEU A 111 -0.61 -12.57 9.02
CA LEU A 111 0.58 -13.14 8.39
C LEU A 111 1.81 -12.22 8.45
N GLY A 112 1.61 -10.90 8.43
CA GLY A 112 2.69 -9.92 8.42
C GLY A 112 3.67 -10.06 9.58
N PRO A 113 3.23 -10.03 10.85
CA PRO A 113 4.10 -10.19 12.01
C PRO A 113 4.81 -11.54 12.07
N VAL A 114 4.15 -12.62 11.63
CA VAL A 114 4.74 -13.97 11.58
C VAL A 114 5.87 -14.02 10.58
N PHE A 115 5.64 -13.51 9.37
CA PHE A 115 6.64 -13.45 8.31
C PHE A 115 7.83 -12.56 8.72
N VAL A 116 7.56 -11.36 9.24
CA VAL A 116 8.62 -10.44 9.69
C VAL A 116 9.44 -11.03 10.83
N SER A 117 8.81 -11.67 11.81
CA SER A 117 9.51 -12.34 12.93
C SER A 117 10.41 -13.48 12.45
N TYR A 118 9.94 -14.27 11.48
CA TYR A 118 10.74 -15.36 10.90
C TYR A 118 11.97 -14.84 10.16
N VAL A 119 11.79 -13.82 9.31
CA VAL A 119 12.90 -13.21 8.56
C VAL A 119 13.86 -12.49 9.51
N TYR A 120 13.35 -11.80 10.53
CA TYR A 120 14.15 -11.09 11.53
C TYR A 120 15.10 -12.03 12.28
N THR A 121 14.58 -13.17 12.76
CA THR A 121 15.38 -14.12 13.56
C THR A 121 16.46 -14.84 12.76
N ARG A 122 16.31 -14.97 11.43
CA ARG A 122 17.22 -15.76 10.57
C ARG A 122 18.16 -14.93 9.71
N LEU A 123 17.67 -13.83 9.13
CA LEU A 123 18.40 -13.00 8.15
C LEU A 123 18.81 -11.64 8.73
N GLY A 124 18.25 -11.26 9.88
CA GLY A 124 18.51 -9.99 10.54
C GLY A 124 17.70 -8.81 9.99
N PRO A 125 17.81 -7.65 10.65
CA PRO A 125 16.96 -6.48 10.42
C PRO A 125 17.22 -5.76 9.09
N VAL A 126 18.46 -5.74 8.59
CA VAL A 126 18.75 -5.08 7.29
C VAL A 126 17.95 -5.75 6.16
N TRP A 127 17.88 -7.08 6.18
CA TRP A 127 17.13 -7.86 5.20
C TRP A 127 15.62 -7.75 5.40
N THR A 128 15.12 -7.67 6.63
CA THR A 128 13.67 -7.46 6.87
C THR A 128 13.20 -6.10 6.38
N PHE A 129 13.92 -5.03 6.70
CA PHE A 129 13.58 -3.68 6.25
C PHE A 129 13.75 -3.53 4.74
N GLY A 130 14.80 -4.14 4.16
CA GLY A 130 15.01 -4.19 2.71
C GLY A 130 13.86 -4.91 2.00
N PHE A 131 13.51 -6.12 2.43
CA PHE A 131 12.43 -6.91 1.83
C PHE A 131 11.08 -6.22 1.95
N THR A 132 10.76 -5.67 3.12
CA THR A 132 9.49 -4.95 3.34
C THR A 132 9.40 -3.68 2.50
N THR A 133 10.51 -2.96 2.30
CA THR A 133 10.57 -1.80 1.40
C THR A 133 10.40 -2.22 -0.05
N ALA A 134 11.09 -3.27 -0.49
CA ALA A 134 10.97 -3.81 -1.84
C ALA A 134 9.55 -4.29 -2.16
N MET A 135 8.92 -5.04 -1.26
CA MET A 135 7.51 -5.45 -1.42
C MET A 135 6.57 -4.26 -1.58
N MET A 136 6.80 -3.18 -0.83
CA MET A 136 5.98 -1.98 -0.92
C MET A 136 6.19 -1.22 -2.23
N LEU A 137 7.42 -1.17 -2.74
CA LEU A 137 7.73 -0.59 -4.06
C LEU A 137 7.07 -1.39 -5.18
N VAL A 138 7.13 -2.71 -5.13
CA VAL A 138 6.44 -3.59 -6.09
C VAL A 138 4.93 -3.34 -6.04
N ALA A 139 4.35 -3.25 -4.84
CA ALA A 139 2.92 -2.93 -4.68
C ALA A 139 2.56 -1.55 -5.27
N MET A 140 3.41 -0.54 -5.09
CA MET A 140 3.22 0.79 -5.69
C MET A 140 3.22 0.73 -7.23
N ILE A 141 4.21 0.07 -7.83
CA ILE A 141 4.32 -0.08 -9.29
C ILE A 141 3.10 -0.83 -9.83
N TRP A 142 2.72 -1.92 -9.16
CA TRP A 142 1.56 -2.72 -9.52
C TRP A 142 0.28 -1.88 -9.50
N LEU A 143 0.06 -1.12 -8.42
CA LEU A 143 -1.10 -0.25 -8.29
C LEU A 143 -1.12 0.82 -9.38
N GLN A 144 0.03 1.41 -9.72
CA GLN A 144 0.13 2.40 -10.78
C GLN A 144 -0.24 1.81 -12.14
N PHE A 145 0.19 0.58 -12.42
CA PHE A 145 -0.21 -0.15 -13.62
C PHE A 145 -1.73 -0.40 -13.66
N VAL A 146 -2.31 -0.88 -12.55
CA VAL A 146 -3.75 -1.15 -12.44
C VAL A 146 -4.57 0.14 -12.61
N VAL A 147 -4.17 1.23 -11.98
CA VAL A 147 -4.86 2.54 -12.09
C VAL A 147 -4.79 3.08 -13.51
N ARG A 148 -3.64 2.94 -14.20
CA ARG A 148 -3.51 3.32 -15.61
C ARG A 148 -4.44 2.50 -16.49
N ARG A 149 -4.47 1.18 -16.30
CA ARG A 149 -5.35 0.27 -17.06
C ARG A 149 -6.82 0.59 -16.81
N LEU A 150 -7.20 0.81 -15.56
CA LEU A 150 -8.56 1.13 -15.16
C LEU A 150 -9.01 2.46 -15.77
N SER A 151 -8.14 3.47 -15.73
CA SER A 151 -8.43 4.79 -16.33
C SER A 151 -8.68 4.66 -17.84
N ALA A 152 -7.88 3.85 -18.54
CA ALA A 152 -8.09 3.56 -19.95
C ALA A 152 -9.41 2.83 -20.22
N ALA A 153 -9.76 1.83 -19.40
CA ALA A 153 -11.00 1.06 -19.57
C ALA A 153 -12.26 1.90 -19.29
N ILE A 154 -12.23 2.77 -18.27
CA ILE A 154 -13.36 3.65 -17.94
C ILE A 154 -13.59 4.68 -19.05
N LEU A 155 -12.52 5.28 -19.60
CA LEU A 155 -12.61 6.20 -20.74
C LEU A 155 -13.26 5.54 -21.97
N GLN A 156 -12.90 4.29 -22.26
CA GLN A 156 -13.51 3.51 -23.34
C GLN A 156 -14.99 3.21 -23.06
N GLY A 157 -15.34 2.84 -21.84
CA GLY A 157 -16.73 2.58 -21.44
C GLY A 157 -17.62 3.83 -21.53
N THR A 158 -17.14 4.99 -21.06
CA THR A 158 -17.87 6.26 -21.16
C THR A 158 -18.05 6.70 -22.61
N GLY A 159 -17.06 6.49 -23.48
CA GLY A 159 -17.17 6.76 -24.91
C GLY A 159 -18.25 5.92 -25.59
N ALA A 160 -18.29 4.61 -25.31
CA ALA A 160 -19.31 3.72 -25.83
C ALA A 160 -20.73 4.06 -25.35
N THR A 161 -20.90 4.42 -24.06
CA THR A 161 -22.21 4.82 -23.52
C THR A 161 -22.70 6.14 -24.12
N ARG A 162 -21.84 7.15 -24.28
CA ARG A 162 -22.24 8.41 -24.94
C ARG A 162 -22.66 8.21 -26.39
N GLN A 163 -21.97 7.33 -27.10
CA GLN A 163 -22.26 7.07 -28.50
C GLN A 163 -23.58 6.29 -28.69
N ALA A 164 -23.92 5.41 -27.75
CA ALA A 164 -25.23 4.77 -27.71
C ALA A 164 -26.37 5.76 -27.42
N ASP A 165 -26.15 6.72 -26.51
CA ASP A 165 -27.14 7.74 -26.15
C ASP A 165 -27.39 8.74 -27.30
N SER A 166 -26.33 9.16 -28.00
CA SER A 166 -26.47 9.98 -29.21
C SER A 166 -27.23 9.26 -30.33
N ASN A 167 -26.91 7.99 -30.60
CA ASN A 167 -27.64 7.20 -31.59
C ASN A 167 -29.13 7.00 -31.23
N GLN A 168 -29.46 6.95 -29.94
CA GLN A 168 -30.84 6.81 -29.49
C GLN A 168 -31.62 8.13 -29.54
N SER A 169 -30.95 9.26 -29.31
CA SER A 169 -31.53 10.59 -29.46
C SER A 169 -31.83 10.92 -30.94
N ASP A 170 -30.92 10.61 -31.88
CA ASP A 170 -31.16 10.81 -33.31
C ASP A 170 -32.36 9.98 -33.80
N LYS A 171 -32.46 8.72 -33.37
CA LYS A 171 -33.58 7.85 -33.73
C LYS A 171 -34.94 8.37 -33.23
N HIS A 172 -34.97 9.00 -32.06
CA HIS A 172 -36.19 9.58 -31.52
C HIS A 172 -36.60 10.90 -32.20
N THR A 173 -35.67 11.60 -32.85
CA THR A 173 -35.96 12.78 -33.67
C THR A 173 -36.54 12.38 -35.02
N ASP A 174 -36.01 11.33 -35.66
CA ASP A 174 -36.54 10.78 -36.93
C ASP A 174 -37.99 10.25 -36.80
N ASP A 175 -38.32 9.55 -35.70
CA ASP A 175 -39.68 9.02 -35.48
C ASP A 175 -40.75 10.10 -35.24
N ASN A 176 -40.36 11.33 -34.89
CA ASN A 176 -41.28 12.46 -34.69
C ASN A 176 -41.46 13.34 -35.95
N GLU A 177 -40.69 13.12 -37.02
CA GLU A 177 -40.91 13.74 -38.34
C GLU A 177 -41.80 12.84 -39.22
N ILE A 178 -43.05 12.62 -38.78
CA ILE A 178 -44.08 12.03 -39.66
C ILE A 178 -44.50 13.13 -40.65
N PRO A 179 -44.35 12.92 -41.98
CA PRO A 179 -44.67 13.95 -42.96
C PRO A 179 -46.17 14.25 -42.92
N LEU A 180 -46.48 15.52 -42.64
CA LEU A 180 -47.82 16.10 -42.75
C LEU A 180 -48.23 16.04 -44.22
N ASN A 181 -49.05 15.06 -44.60
CA ASN A 181 -49.72 15.02 -45.91
C ASN A 181 -51.18 14.61 -45.72
#